data_AF-A0A5C8M8V6-F1
#
_entry.id   AF-A0A5C8M8V6-F1
#
_cell.length_a   1.000
_cell.length_b   1.000
_cell.length_c   1.000
_cell.angle_alpha   90.00
_cell.angle_beta   90.00
_cell.angle_gamma   90.00
#
_symmetry.space_group_name_H-M   'P 1'
#
loop_
_entity.id
_entity.type
_entity.pdbx_description
1 polymer ?
#
loop_
_entity_poly.entity_id
_entity_poly.type
_entity_poly.pdbx_seq_one_letter_code
_entity_poly.pdbx_strand_id
1 'polypeptide(L)'
;MIRGELWIPFTAHKAPFLNGIGTLSMYGLLIVLFITDIRHKLKRKLWYLLHVLAYPIFTLALIHGFYLGTDSSTIWLKMMYSGTLLVLVLLTVIRILIQPRKGQIRVTEMKQM
;
A
#
# COMPACT_ATOMS: atom_id res chain seq x y z
N MET A 1 15.96 26.65 -10.19
CA MET A 1 16.52 26.11 -8.94
C MET A 1 15.69 24.90 -8.55
N ILE A 2 16.21 23.68 -8.71
CA ILE A 2 15.47 22.46 -8.33
C ILE A 2 15.44 22.44 -6.80
N ARG A 3 14.25 22.60 -6.22
CA ARG A 3 14.08 22.58 -4.76
C ARG A 3 14.25 21.14 -4.28
N GLY A 4 15.39 20.84 -3.66
CA GLY A 4 15.72 19.51 -3.12
C GLY A 4 14.71 18.98 -2.08
N GLU A 5 13.92 19.89 -1.52
CA GLU A 5 12.80 19.61 -0.60
C GLU A 5 11.67 18.74 -1.20
N LEU A 6 11.61 18.58 -2.53
CA LEU A 6 10.69 17.64 -3.18
C LEU A 6 11.17 16.18 -3.10
N TRP A 7 12.48 15.97 -3.13
CA TRP A 7 13.10 14.65 -3.27
C TRP A 7 13.53 14.05 -1.93
N ILE A 8 13.85 14.89 -0.95
CA ILE A 8 14.30 14.46 0.36
C ILE A 8 13.13 14.56 1.34
N PRO A 9 12.64 13.44 1.89
CA PRO A 9 11.49 13.47 2.79
C PRO A 9 11.80 14.31 4.03
N PHE A 10 10.77 14.99 4.55
CA PHE A 10 10.83 15.81 5.77
C PHE A 10 11.67 17.10 5.70
N THR A 11 12.13 17.49 4.51
CA THR A 11 12.92 18.74 4.33
C THR A 11 12.10 19.92 3.80
N ALA A 12 10.80 19.72 3.55
CA ALA A 12 9.92 20.77 3.06
C ALA A 12 9.71 21.90 4.08
N HIS A 13 9.78 23.14 3.61
CA HIS A 13 9.60 24.32 4.48
C HIS A 13 8.18 24.42 5.06
N LYS A 14 7.18 23.90 4.34
CA LYS A 14 5.78 23.83 4.79
C LYS A 14 5.38 22.38 5.01
N ALA A 15 4.69 22.11 6.13
CA ALA A 15 4.13 20.80 6.48
C ALA A 15 5.12 19.62 6.24
N PRO A 16 6.33 19.64 6.83
CA PRO A 16 7.41 18.69 6.53
C PRO A 16 7.00 17.23 6.74
N PHE A 17 6.18 16.95 7.76
CA PHE A 17 5.69 15.60 8.03
C PHE A 17 4.78 15.07 6.92
N LEU A 18 3.73 15.81 6.57
CA LEU A 18 2.75 15.41 5.55
C LEU A 18 3.38 15.34 4.16
N ASN A 19 4.32 16.23 3.83
CA ASN A 19 5.10 16.13 2.61
C ASN A 19 6.06 14.93 2.62
N GLY A 20 6.76 14.69 3.73
CA GLY A 20 7.68 13.55 3.87
C GLY A 20 7.01 12.19 3.70
N ILE A 21 5.81 11.99 4.29
CA ILE A 21 5.04 10.76 4.05
C ILE A 21 4.56 10.65 2.60
N GLY A 22 4.26 11.77 1.93
CA GLY A 22 3.90 11.80 0.52
C GLY A 22 5.06 11.33 -0.36
N THR A 23 6.25 11.88 -0.16
CA THR A 23 7.48 11.46 -0.83
C THR A 23 7.78 9.98 -0.58
N LEU A 24 7.65 9.52 0.68
CA LEU A 24 7.87 8.12 1.03
C LEU A 24 6.87 7.19 0.34
N SER A 25 5.60 7.61 0.25
CA SER A 25 4.56 6.86 -0.44
C SER A 25 4.83 6.76 -1.94
N MET A 26 5.30 7.85 -2.56
CA MET A 26 5.67 7.89 -3.97
C MET A 26 6.82 6.91 -4.26
N TYR A 27 7.89 6.94 -3.47
CA TYR A 27 8.99 5.98 -3.62
C TYR A 27 8.55 4.55 -3.35
N GLY A 28 7.75 4.33 -2.32
CA GLY A 28 7.18 3.01 -2.03
C GLY A 28 6.37 2.47 -3.20
N LEU A 29 5.52 3.29 -3.82
CA LEU A 29 4.71 2.90 -4.97
C LEU A 29 5.59 2.49 -6.15
N LEU A 30 6.62 3.28 -6.47
CA LEU A 30 7.57 2.95 -7.54
C LEU A 30 8.29 1.62 -7.28
N ILE A 31 8.72 1.39 -6.04
CA ILE A 31 9.36 0.14 -5.62
C ILE A 31 8.41 -1.04 -5.81
N VAL A 32 7.16 -0.93 -5.34
CA VAL A 32 6.15 -1.99 -5.48
C VAL A 32 5.83 -2.28 -6.94
N LEU A 33 5.70 -1.25 -7.78
CA LEU A 33 5.47 -1.40 -9.22
C LEU A 33 6.62 -2.16 -9.87
N PHE A 34 7.86 -1.75 -9.60
CA PHE A 34 9.04 -2.40 -10.14
C PHE A 34 9.13 -3.87 -9.70
N ILE A 35 8.96 -4.16 -8.40
CA ILE A 35 8.98 -5.53 -7.85
C ILE A 35 7.88 -6.39 -8.49
N THR A 36 6.72 -5.82 -8.77
CA THR A 36 5.61 -6.53 -9.40
C THR A 36 5.89 -6.84 -10.86
N ASP A 37 6.59 -5.97 -11.58
CA ASP A 37 7.02 -6.19 -12.96
C ASP A 37 8.02 -7.35 -13.06
N ILE A 38 9.02 -7.36 -12.18
CA ILE A 38 10.04 -8.42 -12.13
C ILE A 38 9.60 -9.67 -11.35
N ARG A 39 8.31 -9.82 -11.01
CA ARG A 39 7.78 -10.92 -10.17
C ARG A 39 8.19 -12.33 -10.63
N HIS A 40 8.39 -12.51 -11.94
CA HIS A 40 8.78 -13.78 -12.55
C HIS A 40 10.21 -14.21 -12.17
N LYS A 41 11.06 -13.27 -11.73
CA LYS A 41 12.43 -13.53 -11.26
C LYS A 41 12.53 -13.71 -9.75
N LEU A 42 11.45 -13.44 -8.99
CA LEU A 42 11.46 -13.51 -7.52
C LEU A 42 10.82 -14.79 -7.00
N LYS A 43 11.32 -15.26 -5.86
CA LYS A 43 10.62 -16.28 -5.07
C LYS A 43 9.25 -15.75 -4.66
N ARG A 44 8.21 -16.56 -4.85
CA ARG A 44 6.81 -16.22 -4.56
C ARG A 44 6.59 -15.59 -3.18
N LYS A 45 7.24 -16.13 -2.14
CA LYS A 45 7.14 -15.62 -0.76
C LYS A 45 7.70 -14.20 -0.62
N LEU A 46 8.83 -13.92 -1.25
CA LEU A 46 9.47 -12.60 -1.19
C LEU A 46 8.67 -11.56 -1.98
N TRP A 47 8.24 -11.89 -3.20
CA TRP A 47 7.36 -11.04 -3.98
C TRP A 47 6.10 -10.67 -3.19
N TYR A 48 5.45 -11.66 -2.57
CA TYR A 48 4.24 -11.41 -1.79
C TYR A 48 4.48 -10.49 -0.59
N LEU A 49 5.56 -10.73 0.18
CA LEU A 49 5.93 -9.89 1.32
C LEU A 49 6.09 -8.41 0.90
N LEU A 50 6.82 -8.19 -0.19
CA LEU A 50 7.08 -6.85 -0.71
C LEU A 50 5.82 -6.22 -1.31
N HIS A 51 5.00 -6.99 -2.03
CA HIS A 51 3.76 -6.51 -2.62
C HIS A 51 2.74 -6.11 -1.54
N VAL A 52 2.72 -6.78 -0.39
CA VAL A 52 1.86 -6.42 0.75
C VAL A 52 2.22 -5.04 1.33
N LEU A 53 3.41 -4.50 1.09
CA LEU A 53 3.73 -3.12 1.45
C LEU A 53 2.87 -2.09 0.70
N ALA A 54 2.21 -2.46 -0.41
CA ALA A 54 1.28 -1.59 -1.10
C ALA A 54 0.16 -1.06 -0.20
N TYR A 55 -0.29 -1.86 0.78
CA TYR A 55 -1.36 -1.46 1.71
C TYR A 55 -0.97 -0.25 2.58
N PRO A 56 0.13 -0.28 3.37
CA PRO A 56 0.55 0.89 4.13
C PRO A 56 0.97 2.06 3.23
N ILE A 57 1.58 1.80 2.07
CA ILE A 57 1.94 2.85 1.09
C ILE A 57 0.69 3.60 0.62
N PHE A 58 -0.39 2.88 0.28
CA PHE A 58 -1.65 3.49 -0.10
C PHE A 58 -2.24 4.34 1.02
N THR A 59 -2.24 3.84 2.26
CA THR A 59 -2.73 4.59 3.42
C THR A 59 -1.97 5.89 3.63
N LEU A 60 -0.64 5.88 3.52
CA LEU A 60 0.18 7.08 3.64
C LEU A 60 -0.10 8.08 2.49
N ALA A 61 -0.26 7.60 1.26
CA ALA A 61 -0.63 8.43 0.12
C ALA A 61 -2.02 9.06 0.30
N LEU A 62 -2.97 8.31 0.86
CA LEU A 62 -4.32 8.79 1.15
C LEU A 62 -4.31 9.88 2.23
N ILE A 63 -3.55 9.67 3.32
CA ILE A 63 -3.36 10.70 4.36
C ILE A 63 -2.75 11.97 3.75
N HIS A 64 -1.70 11.82 2.93
CA HIS A 64 -1.09 12.95 2.24
C HIS A 64 -2.11 13.71 1.37
N GLY A 65 -2.84 13.02 0.49
CA GLY A 65 -3.84 13.63 -0.39
C GLY A 65 -5.04 14.23 0.34
N PHE A 66 -5.47 13.61 1.43
CA PHE A 66 -6.60 14.11 2.21
C PHE A 66 -6.30 15.43 2.92
N TYR A 67 -5.07 15.63 3.42
CA TYR A 67 -4.69 16.82 4.18
C TYR A 67 -3.98 17.90 3.36
N LEU A 68 -3.12 17.53 2.40
CA LEU A 68 -2.33 18.48 1.58
C LEU A 68 -2.76 18.52 0.11
N GLY A 69 -3.73 17.71 -0.30
CA GLY A 69 -4.24 17.75 -1.67
C GLY A 69 -4.74 19.14 -2.03
N THR A 70 -4.42 19.61 -3.25
CA THR A 70 -4.83 20.92 -3.77
C THR A 70 -6.33 21.14 -3.68
N ASP A 71 -7.10 20.06 -3.85
CA ASP A 71 -8.56 20.05 -3.91
C ASP A 71 -9.21 19.48 -2.64
N SER A 72 -8.44 19.38 -1.55
CA SER A 72 -8.87 18.80 -0.27
C SER A 72 -10.02 19.56 0.42
N SER A 73 -10.36 20.78 -0.01
CA SER A 73 -11.55 21.51 0.46
C SER A 73 -12.85 20.97 -0.17
N THR A 74 -12.75 20.25 -1.29
CA THR A 74 -13.90 19.76 -2.05
C THR A 74 -14.50 18.52 -1.38
N ILE A 75 -15.76 18.61 -0.95
CA ILE A 75 -16.43 17.52 -0.24
C ILE A 75 -16.50 16.23 -1.10
N TRP A 76 -16.66 16.37 -2.41
CA TRP A 76 -16.69 15.25 -3.35
C TRP A 76 -15.39 14.43 -3.32
N LEU A 77 -14.23 15.09 -3.28
CA LEU A 77 -12.95 14.40 -3.20
C LEU A 77 -12.76 13.69 -1.85
N LYS A 78 -13.23 14.28 -0.75
CA LYS A 78 -13.20 13.62 0.56
C LYS A 78 -14.05 12.35 0.56
N MET A 79 -15.27 12.42 0.01
CA MET A 79 -16.13 11.24 -0.13
C MET A 79 -15.47 10.16 -0.99
N MET A 80 -14.81 10.55 -2.09
CA MET A 80 -14.06 9.62 -2.94
C MET A 80 -12.89 8.97 -2.20
N TYR A 81 -12.10 9.74 -1.44
CA TYR A 81 -11.00 9.20 -0.63
C TYR A 81 -11.52 8.23 0.45
N SER A 82 -12.55 8.62 1.20
CA SER A 82 -13.15 7.73 2.21
C SER A 82 -13.76 6.47 1.59
N GLY A 83 -14.43 6.60 0.43
CA GLY A 83 -15.02 5.48 -0.30
C GLY A 83 -13.98 4.49 -0.80
N THR A 84 -12.88 4.95 -1.38
CA THR A 84 -11.78 4.07 -1.84
C THR A 84 -11.10 3.36 -0.67
N LEU A 85 -10.87 4.05 0.45
CA LEU A 85 -10.35 3.43 1.67
C LEU A 85 -11.30 2.36 2.22
N LEU A 86 -12.61 2.65 2.28
CA LEU A 86 -13.62 1.71 2.74
C LEU A 86 -13.65 0.44 1.88
N VAL A 87 -13.68 0.58 0.55
CA VAL A 87 -13.66 -0.55 -0.38
C VAL A 87 -12.40 -1.38 -0.20
N LEU A 88 -11.23 -0.73 -0.09
CA LEU A 88 -9.96 -1.42 0.10
C LEU A 88 -9.94 -2.22 1.42
N VAL A 89 -10.41 -1.64 2.52
CA VAL A 89 -10.48 -2.32 3.82
C VAL A 89 -11.44 -3.50 3.76
N LEU A 90 -12.67 -3.29 3.25
CA LEU A 90 -13.68 -4.35 3.13
C LEU A 90 -13.17 -5.53 2.31
N LEU A 91 -12.63 -5.28 1.12
CA LEU A 91 -12.10 -6.33 0.26
C LEU A 91 -10.90 -7.04 0.89
N THR A 92 -10.07 -6.32 1.64
CA THR A 92 -8.93 -6.92 2.35
C THR A 92 -9.39 -7.83 3.49
N VAL A 93 -10.38 -7.41 4.27
CA VAL A 93 -10.99 -8.23 5.33
C VAL A 93 -11.64 -9.47 4.74
N ILE A 94 -12.47 -9.31 3.71
CA ILE A 94 -13.10 -10.42 2.98
C ILE A 94 -12.05 -11.41 2.49
N ARG A 95 -10.96 -10.92 1.89
CA ARG A 95 -9.85 -11.74 1.41
C ARG A 95 -9.19 -12.55 2.53
N ILE A 96 -8.99 -11.96 3.71
CA ILE A 96 -8.39 -12.66 4.85
C ILE A 96 -9.34 -13.72 5.39
N LEU A 97 -10.63 -13.42 5.48
CA LEU A 97 -11.66 -14.35 5.99
C LEU A 97 -11.92 -15.54 5.04
N ILE A 98 -11.84 -15.32 3.72
CA ILE A 98 -12.13 -16.34 2.70
C ILE A 98 -10.90 -17.19 2.36
N GLN A 99 -9.69 -16.85 2.83
CA GLN A 99 -8.49 -17.65 2.53
C GLN A 99 -8.67 -19.11 2.99
N PRO A 100 -8.78 -20.09 2.06
CA PRO A 100 -8.92 -21.48 2.47
C PRO A 100 -7.65 -21.90 3.19
N ARG A 101 -7.78 -22.47 4.40
CA ARG A 101 -6.70 -23.12 5.14
C ARG A 101 -6.10 -24.23 4.28
N LYS A 102 -5.11 -23.91 3.45
CA LYS A 102 -4.26 -24.89 2.77
C LYS A 102 -3.37 -25.55 3.82
N GLY A 103 -3.85 -26.62 4.45
CA GLY A 103 -2.94 -27.46 5.24
C GLY A 103 -3.52 -28.32 6.35
N GLN A 104 -4.60 -29.09 6.15
CA GLN A 104 -4.90 -30.22 7.05
C GLN A 104 -5.35 -31.53 6.39
N ILE A 105 -5.55 -31.60 5.06
CA ILE A 105 -6.13 -32.82 4.45
C ILE A 105 -5.09 -33.89 4.06
N ARG A 106 -3.80 -33.55 3.90
CA ARG A 106 -2.81 -34.51 3.32
C ARG A 106 -1.98 -35.33 4.32
N VAL A 107 -2.02 -35.04 5.62
CA VAL A 107 -1.16 -35.75 6.60
C VAL A 107 -1.90 -36.92 7.26
N THR A 108 -3.23 -36.91 7.28
CA THR A 108 -4.02 -37.98 7.91
C THR A 108 -4.07 -39.25 7.06
N GLU A 109 -4.01 -39.17 5.73
CA GLU A 109 -4.06 -40.35 4.85
C GLU A 109 -2.74 -41.15 4.82
N MET A 110 -1.60 -40.50 5.04
CA MET A 110 -0.29 -41.19 5.03
C MET A 110 0.03 -41.92 6.35
N LYS A 111 -0.76 -41.74 7.41
CA LYS A 111 -0.60 -42.45 8.69
C LYS A 111 -1.44 -43.73 8.76
N GLN A 112 -2.18 -44.05 7.70
CA GLN A 112 -3.08 -45.20 7.60
C GLN A 112 -2.64 -46.21 6.53
N MET A 113 -1.49 -45.99 5.88
CA MET A 113 -0.78 -46.96 5.01
C MET A 113 0.55 -47.32 5.66
#